data_AF-A0A8T5PPN5-F1
#
_entry.id   AF-A0A8T5PPN5-F1
#
_cell.length_a   1.000
_cell.length_b   1.000
_cell.length_c   1.000
_cell.angle_alpha   90.00
_cell.angle_beta   90.00
_cell.angle_gamma   90.00
#
_symmetry.space_group_name_H-M   'P 1'
#
loop_
_entity.id
_entity.type
_entity.pdbx_description
1 polymer ?
#
loop_
_entity_poly.entity_id
_entity_poly.type
_entity_poly.pdbx_seq_one_letter_code
_entity_poly.pdbx_strand_id
1 'polypeptide(L)' 'MGYKTYLVMYFGTKGFTATEVAKKLEDAGFETNFGPFDFVYDWKEKVPTKNEVLALGDKVAESLKDSGAVFNLDTH' A
#
# COMPACT_ATOMS: atom_id res chain seq x y z
N MET A 1 16.34 -0.16 13.21
CA MET A 1 15.75 -0.17 11.85
C MET A 1 14.40 -0.84 12.00
N GLY A 2 13.33 -0.07 11.77
CA GLY A 2 11.95 -0.54 11.88
C GLY A 2 11.55 -1.44 10.72
N TYR A 3 10.48 -2.20 10.91
CA TYR A 3 9.87 -3.00 9.85
C TYR A 3 9.19 -2.08 8.84
N LYS A 4 9.20 -2.46 7.56
CA LYS A 4 8.53 -1.72 6.50
C LYS A 4 7.68 -2.66 5.66
N THR A 5 6.56 -2.13 5.17
CA THR A 5 5.79 -2.80 4.13
C THR A 5 5.88 -2.00 2.84
N TYR A 6 6.27 -2.67 1.78
CA TYR A 6 6.42 -2.12 0.45
C TYR A 6 5.26 -2.56 -0.43
N LEU A 7 4.74 -1.62 -1.22
CA LEU A 7 3.61 -1.83 -2.10
C LEU A 7 4.01 -1.48 -3.54
N VAL A 8 3.85 -2.45 -4.43
CA VAL A 8 3.96 -2.27 -5.88
C VAL A 8 2.57 -2.30 -6.49
N MET A 9 2.24 -1.29 -7.28
CA MET A 9 0.93 -1.10 -7.87
C MET A 9 0.93 -1.35 -9.37
N TYR A 10 -0.05 -2.12 -9.83
CA TYR A 10 -0.41 -2.25 -11.24
C TYR A 10 -1.77 -1.58 -11.46
N PHE A 11 -1.77 -0.43 -12.14
CA PHE A 11 -2.96 0.36 -12.37
C PHE A 11 -3.88 -0.28 -13.43
N GLY A 12 -5.16 -0.43 -13.08
CA GLY A 12 -6.20 -0.84 -14.02
C GLY A 12 -6.70 0.30 -14.89
N THR A 13 -7.46 0.00 -15.94
CA THR A 13 -8.06 1.00 -16.86
C THR A 13 -9.40 1.55 -16.38
N LYS A 14 -9.90 1.11 -15.22
CA LYS A 14 -11.23 1.48 -14.71
C LYS A 14 -11.13 2.66 -13.73
N GLY A 15 -11.34 3.86 -14.28
CA GLY A 15 -11.96 4.98 -13.58
C GLY A 15 -11.13 5.74 -12.56
N PHE A 16 -9.98 5.23 -12.12
CA PHE A 16 -9.09 5.94 -11.19
C PHE A 16 -7.78 6.30 -11.87
N THR A 17 -7.39 7.56 -11.72
CA THR A 17 -6.05 8.02 -12.06
C THR A 17 -5.04 7.53 -11.03
N ALA A 18 -3.77 7.46 -11.43
CA ALA A 18 -2.68 7.10 -10.51
C ALA A 18 -2.61 8.06 -9.30
N THR A 19 -2.92 9.34 -9.51
CA THR A 19 -2.97 10.36 -8.45
C THR A 19 -4.08 10.09 -7.42
N GLU A 20 -5.27 9.69 -7.86
CA GLU A 20 -6.37 9.36 -6.95
C GLU A 20 -6.09 8.11 -6.13
N VAL A 21 -5.47 7.09 -6.75
CA VAL A 21 -4.98 5.90 -6.06
C VAL A 21 -3.93 6.27 -5.03
N ALA A 22 -2.93 7.08 -5.41
CA ALA A 22 -1.87 7.52 -4.52
C ALA A 22 -2.42 8.22 -3.28
N LYS A 23 -3.33 9.18 -3.48
CA LYS A 23 -3.95 9.91 -2.37
C LYS A 23 -4.69 8.99 -1.38
N LYS A 24 -5.44 8.00 -1.88
CA LYS A 24 -6.13 7.03 -1.02
C LYS A 24 -5.17 6.16 -0.21
N LEU A 25 -4.02 5.80 -0.78
CA LEU A 25 -2.99 5.02 -0.09
C LEU A 25 -2.25 5.88 0.94
N GLU A 26 -1.99 7.15 0.63
CA GLU A 26 -1.47 8.14 1.58
C GLU A 26 -2.40 8.32 2.78
N ASP A 27 -3.71 8.45 2.54
CA ASP A 27 -4.74 8.48 3.60
C ASP A 27 -4.77 7.18 4.42
N ALA A 28 -4.33 6.05 3.83
CA ALA A 28 -4.18 4.78 4.52
C ALA A 28 -2.88 4.68 5.36
N GLY A 29 -2.00 5.67 5.27
CA GLY A 29 -0.75 5.77 6.03
C GLY A 29 0.49 5.32 5.25
N PHE A 30 0.38 5.11 3.94
CA PHE A 30 1.54 4.91 3.09
C PHE A 30 2.18 6.23 2.69
N GLU A 31 3.44 6.19 2.32
CA GLU A 31 4.16 7.31 1.70
C GLU A 31 4.56 6.90 0.28
N THR A 32 4.38 7.80 -0.70
CA THR A 32 4.92 7.59 -2.05
C THR A 32 6.43 7.58 -2.00
N ASN A 33 7.06 6.70 -2.77
CA ASN A 33 8.51 6.58 -2.83
C ASN A 33 9.01 6.57 -4.27
N PHE A 34 10.22 7.10 -4.48
CA PHE A 34 10.94 6.90 -5.74
C PHE A 34 11.80 5.64 -5.63
N GLY A 35 11.69 4.71 -6.58
CA GLY A 35 12.51 3.50 -6.61
C GLY A 35 11.75 2.27 -7.09
N PRO A 36 12.15 1.06 -6.64
CA PRO A 36 11.55 -0.20 -7.10
C PRO A 36 10.14 -0.46 -6.53
N PHE A 37 9.69 0.37 -5.58
CA PHE A 37 8.39 0.30 -4.94
C PHE A 37 7.70 1.65 -5.03
N ASP A 38 6.39 1.64 -5.28
CA ASP A 38 5.59 2.87 -5.44
C ASP A 38 5.24 3.49 -4.08
N PHE A 39 4.98 2.64 -3.07
CA PHE A 39 4.62 3.10 -1.72
C PHE A 39 5.31 2.31 -0.61
N VAL A 40 5.49 2.96 0.53
CA VAL A 40 6.09 2.41 1.75
C VAL A 40 5.20 2.71 2.95
N TYR A 41 4.96 1.72 3.80
CA TYR A 41 4.36 1.88 5.12
C TYR A 41 5.41 1.60 6.18
N ASP A 42 5.72 2.59 7.01
CA ASP A 42 6.72 2.46 8.08
C ASP A 42 6.05 2.02 9.39
N TRP A 43 6.38 0.82 9.87
CA TRP A 43 5.89 0.32 11.16
C TRP A 43 6.59 0.97 12.36
N LYS A 44 7.55 1.86 12.12
CA LYS A 44 8.37 2.54 13.13
C LYS A 44 9.10 1.50 13.98
N GLU A 45 9.15 1.69 15.30
CA GLU A 45 9.80 0.76 16.23
C GLU A 45 8.97 -0.52 16.51
N LYS A 46 7.84 -0.73 15.81
CA LYS A 46 6.96 -1.88 16.03
C LYS A 46 7.35 -3.04 15.13
N VAL A 47 7.42 -4.23 15.73
CA VAL A 47 7.42 -5.51 14.99
C VAL A 47 5.96 -5.87 14.69
N PRO A 48 5.51 -5.86 13.43
CA PRO A 48 4.13 -6.19 13.11
C PRO A 48 3.87 -7.68 13.32
N THR A 49 2.68 -8.00 13.81
CA THR A 49 2.19 -9.37 13.81
C THR A 49 1.66 -9.75 12.42
N LYS A 50 1.56 -11.05 12.13
CA LYS A 50 0.99 -11.54 10.86
C LYS A 50 -0.41 -10.98 10.59
N ASN A 51 -1.24 -10.90 11.63
CA ASN A 51 -2.62 -10.40 11.50
C ASN A 51 -2.64 -8.90 11.17
N GLU A 52 -1.68 -8.12 11.65
CA GLU A 52 -1.59 -6.69 11.34
C GLU A 52 -1.15 -6.47 9.90
N VAL A 53 -0.24 -7.29 9.38
CA VAL A 53 0.14 -7.27 7.97
C VAL A 53 -1.05 -7.63 7.07
N LEU A 54 -1.83 -8.66 7.44
CA LEU A 54 -3.04 -9.02 6.71
C LEU A 54 -4.11 -7.91 6.76
N ALA A 55 -4.33 -7.32 7.93
CA ALA A 55 -5.26 -6.20 8.08
C ALA A 55 -4.83 -4.95 7.29
N LEU A 56 -3.53 -4.71 7.14
CA LEU A 56 -3.02 -3.67 6.24
C LEU A 56 -3.35 -4.01 4.78
N GLY A 57 -3.22 -5.28 4.38
CA GLY A 57 -3.64 -5.76 3.07
C GLY A 57 -5.14 -5.57 2.80
N ASP A 58 -6.00 -5.91 3.77
CA ASP A 58 -7.43 -5.68 3.68
C ASP A 58 -7.77 -4.19 3.54
N LYS A 59 -7.07 -3.33 4.29
CA LYS A 59 -7.23 -1.87 4.20
C LYS A 59 -6.85 -1.34 2.80
N VAL A 60 -5.75 -1.82 2.23
CA VAL A 60 -5.34 -1.46 0.86
C VAL A 60 -6.38 -1.94 -0.14
N ALA A 61 -6.85 -3.18 -0.04
CA ALA A 61 -7.85 -3.74 -0.93
C ALA A 61 -9.17 -2.94 -0.89
N GLU A 62 -9.65 -2.55 0.29
CA GLU A 62 -10.88 -1.75 0.42
C GLU A 62 -10.69 -0.33 -0.13
N SER A 63 -9.54 0.32 0.11
CA SER A 63 -9.23 1.64 -0.47
C SER A 63 -9.27 1.63 -2.00
N LEU A 64 -8.80 0.54 -2.60
CA LEU A 64 -8.66 0.36 -4.05
C LEU A 64 -9.86 -0.34 -4.70
N LYS A 65 -10.91 -0.61 -3.93
CA LYS A 65 -12.15 -1.17 -4.45
C LYS A 65 -12.64 -0.33 -5.64
N ASP A 66 -13.12 -1.03 -6.66
CA ASP A 66 -13.61 -0.49 -7.92
C ASP A 66 -12.56 0.16 -8.85
N SER A 67 -11.30 0.34 -8.43
CA SER A 67 -10.23 0.86 -9.30
C SER A 67 -9.72 -0.15 -10.34
N GLY A 68 -9.96 -1.44 -10.09
CA GLY A 68 -9.37 -2.54 -10.86
C GLY A 68 -7.85 -2.65 -10.74
N ALA A 69 -7.23 -1.92 -9.81
CA ALA A 69 -5.81 -2.04 -9.52
C ALA A 69 -5.50 -3.36 -8.83
N VAL A 70 -4.34 -3.92 -9.15
CA VAL A 70 -3.78 -5.12 -8.50
C VAL A 70 -2.45 -4.73 -7.87
N PHE A 71 -2.11 -5.35 -6.76
CA PHE A 71 -0.92 -4.95 -6.00
C PHE A 71 -0.19 -6.13 -5.38
N ASN A 72 1.08 -5.89 -5.05
CA ASN A 72 1.92 -6.80 -4.27
C ASN A 72 2.34 -6.12 -2.96
N LEU A 73 2.23 -6.83 -1.84
CA LEU A 73 2.66 -6.38 -0.51
C LEU A 73 3.83 -7.25 -0.02
N ASP A 74 4.94 -6.60 0.34
CA ASP A 74 6.13 -7.26 0.90
C ASP A 74 6.50 -6.58 2.23
N THR A 75 6.60 -7.35 3.32
CA THR A 75 6.93 -6.84 4.65
C THR A 75 8.24 -7.44 5.14
N HIS A 76 9.22 -6.60 5.47
CA HIS A 76 10.52 -7.00 6.00
C HIS A 76 11.20 -5.91 6.84
#